data_AF-A0ABD1WWW0-F1
#
_entry.id   AF-A0ABD1WWW0-F1
#
_cell.length_a   1.000
_cell.length_b   1.000
_cell.length_c   1.000
_cell.angle_alpha   90.00
_cell.angle_beta   90.00
_cell.angle_gamma   90.00
#
_symmetry.space_group_name_H-M   'P 1'
#
loop_
_entity.id
_entity.type
_entity.pdbx_description
1 polymer ?
#
loop_
_entity_poly.entity_id
_entity_poly.type
_entity_poly.pdbx_seq_one_letter_code
_entity_poly.pdbx_strand_id
1 'polypeptide(L)'
;MDHVSVLVYYDGEWNHTRSYEAYENVGIILPLDCTYVKLVEIIMKELKRDQSQHATKIQYQVMENGPLIEICSYRSVYFYIQVKKTESNLTKFPLCVDVEMVVCSEDNRICLGNAVTGEDNIGQQEGTNPKRVAEE
;
A
#
# COMPACT_ATOMS: atom_id res chain seq x y z
N MET A 1 -15.63 18.27 10.67
CA MET A 1 -14.86 17.03 10.47
C MET A 1 -13.40 17.43 10.46
N ASP A 2 -12.64 16.90 11.41
CA ASP A 2 -11.21 17.20 11.50
C ASP A 2 -10.47 16.50 10.36
N HIS A 3 -9.43 17.15 9.84
CA HIS A 3 -8.67 16.68 8.71
C HIS A 3 -7.24 17.22 8.75
N VAL A 4 -6.36 16.64 7.93
CA VAL A 4 -5.03 17.18 7.64
C VAL A 4 -4.90 17.48 6.15
N SER A 5 -4.19 18.54 5.81
CA SER A 5 -3.82 18.87 4.42
C SER A 5 -2.48 18.24 4.08
N VAL A 6 -2.41 17.61 2.91
CA VAL A 6 -1.25 16.80 2.49
C VAL A 6 -0.93 17.07 1.04
N LEU A 7 0.36 17.22 0.73
CA LEU A 7 0.85 17.17 -0.65
C LEU A 7 1.13 15.73 -1.05
N VAL A 8 0.73 15.37 -2.27
CA VAL A 8 1.01 14.10 -2.91
C VAL A 8 1.92 14.37 -4.10
N TYR A 9 3.06 13.69 -4.14
CA TYR A 9 4.01 13.70 -5.23
C TYR A 9 3.86 12.39 -6.01
N TYR A 10 3.77 12.46 -7.32
CA TYR A 10 3.57 11.29 -8.18
C TYR A 10 4.32 11.49 -9.50
N ASP A 11 4.48 10.40 -10.26
CA ASP A 11 5.24 10.35 -11.52
C ASP A 11 6.69 10.86 -11.38
N GLY A 12 7.24 10.75 -10.16
CA GLY A 12 8.64 11.00 -9.89
C GLY A 12 9.42 9.71 -9.68
N GLU A 13 10.70 9.86 -9.35
CA GLU A 13 11.59 8.74 -9.08
C GLU A 13 12.41 8.99 -7.81
N TRP A 14 12.62 7.93 -7.03
CA TRP A 14 13.56 7.96 -5.91
C TRP A 14 14.99 7.87 -6.41
N ASN A 15 15.80 8.89 -6.11
CA ASN A 15 17.22 8.88 -6.40
C ASN A 15 18.01 8.08 -5.35
N HIS A 16 19.33 7.95 -5.56
CA HIS A 16 20.21 7.16 -4.69
C HIS A 16 20.40 7.78 -3.30
N THR A 17 20.14 9.09 -3.18
CA THR A 17 20.15 9.84 -1.92
C THR A 17 18.80 9.84 -1.19
N ARG A 18 17.80 9.10 -1.71
CA ARG A 18 16.43 9.08 -1.17
C ARG A 18 15.74 10.45 -1.22
N SER A 19 16.00 11.19 -2.29
CA SER A 19 15.21 12.34 -2.71
C SER A 19 14.23 11.88 -3.79
N TYR A 20 12.98 12.33 -3.72
CA TYR A 20 11.99 12.12 -4.76
C TYR A 20 12.07 13.27 -5.76
N GLU A 21 12.42 12.97 -7.01
CA GLU A 21 12.71 13.97 -8.04
C GLU A 21 11.80 13.81 -9.26
N ALA A 22 11.77 14.85 -10.11
CA ALA A 22 11.00 14.89 -11.36
C ALA A 22 9.49 14.63 -11.19
N TYR A 23 8.93 14.91 -10.01
CA TYR A 23 7.54 14.64 -9.67
C TYR A 23 6.56 15.72 -10.15
N GLU A 24 5.32 15.32 -10.40
CA GLU A 24 4.15 16.19 -10.34
C GLU A 24 3.54 16.21 -8.94
N ASN A 25 2.69 17.19 -8.62
CA ASN A 25 2.03 17.23 -7.31
C ASN A 25 0.57 17.69 -7.34
N VAL A 26 -0.18 17.18 -6.36
CA VAL A 26 -1.54 17.61 -6.03
C VAL A 26 -1.69 17.74 -4.51
N GLY A 27 -2.63 18.59 -4.07
CA GLY A 27 -3.00 18.71 -2.67
C GLY A 27 -4.26 17.90 -2.37
N ILE A 28 -4.27 17.16 -1.26
CA ILE A 28 -5.43 16.40 -0.80
C ILE A 28 -5.82 16.78 0.64
N ILE A 29 -7.10 16.57 0.96
CA ILE A 29 -7.64 16.68 2.31
C ILE A 29 -7.89 15.27 2.85
N LEU A 30 -7.23 14.93 3.96
CA LEU A 30 -7.31 13.61 4.57
C LEU A 30 -8.10 13.65 5.88
N PRO A 31 -9.25 12.97 5.99
CA PRO A 31 -9.99 12.83 7.24
C PRO A 31 -9.15 12.14 8.33
N LEU A 32 -9.34 12.49 9.61
CA LEU A 32 -8.55 11.89 10.70
C LEU A 32 -8.84 10.40 10.93
N ASP A 33 -10.00 9.91 10.52
CA ASP A 33 -10.45 8.52 10.59
C ASP A 33 -10.20 7.75 9.28
N CYS A 34 -9.36 8.29 8.39
CA CYS A 34 -9.12 7.71 7.08
C CYS A 34 -8.52 6.29 7.17
N THR A 35 -9.07 5.37 6.37
CA THR A 35 -8.53 4.02 6.18
C THR A 35 -7.53 3.99 5.03
N TYR A 36 -6.72 2.93 4.95
CA TYR A 36 -5.82 2.73 3.81
C TYR A 36 -6.57 2.70 2.47
N VAL A 37 -7.68 1.96 2.41
CA VAL A 37 -8.51 1.88 1.21
C VAL A 37 -9.03 3.28 0.82
N LYS A 38 -9.46 4.09 1.79
CA LYS A 38 -9.95 5.44 1.52
C LYS A 38 -8.83 6.42 1.14
N LEU A 39 -7.61 6.22 1.63
CA LEU A 39 -6.44 6.99 1.20
C LEU A 39 -6.14 6.74 -0.28
N VAL A 40 -6.04 5.46 -0.68
CA VAL A 40 -5.83 5.06 -2.09
C VAL A 40 -6.98 5.57 -2.96
N GLU A 41 -8.21 5.31 -2.52
CA GLU A 41 -9.41 6.13 -2.66
C GLU A 41 -9.21 7.51 -3.32
N ILE A 42 -8.86 8.43 -2.42
CA ILE A 42 -8.70 9.85 -2.63
C ILE A 42 -7.54 10.13 -3.59
N ILE A 43 -6.38 9.51 -3.37
CA ILE A 43 -5.18 9.73 -4.20
C ILE A 43 -5.50 9.43 -5.66
N MET A 44 -6.01 8.24 -5.95
CA MET A 44 -6.23 7.81 -7.34
C MET A 44 -7.32 8.64 -8.03
N LYS A 45 -8.32 9.11 -7.28
CA LYS A 45 -9.32 10.05 -7.79
C LYS A 45 -8.70 11.38 -8.19
N GLU A 46 -7.83 11.95 -7.36
CA GLU A 46 -7.14 13.22 -7.67
C GLU A 46 -6.15 13.06 -8.84
N LEU A 47 -5.47 11.91 -8.92
CA LEU A 47 -4.60 11.55 -10.04
C LEU A 47 -5.37 11.19 -11.33
N LYS A 48 -6.71 11.08 -11.27
CA LYS A 48 -7.58 10.64 -12.39
C LYS A 48 -7.18 9.27 -12.94
N ARG A 49 -6.78 8.34 -12.07
CA ARG A 49 -6.35 6.97 -12.40
C ARG A 49 -7.33 5.93 -11.87
N ASP A 50 -7.44 4.79 -12.56
CA ASP A 50 -8.31 3.68 -12.17
C ASP A 50 -7.63 2.75 -11.15
N GLN A 51 -8.18 2.64 -9.95
CA GLN A 51 -7.63 1.77 -8.90
C GLN A 51 -7.61 0.29 -9.27
N SER A 52 -8.52 -0.16 -10.14
CA SER A 52 -8.61 -1.59 -10.50
C SER A 52 -7.47 -2.06 -11.39
N GLN A 53 -6.76 -1.14 -12.04
CA GLN A 53 -5.69 -1.42 -13.00
C GLN A 53 -4.30 -1.11 -12.47
N HIS A 54 -4.21 -0.62 -11.22
CA HIS A 54 -2.98 -0.02 -10.71
C HIS A 54 -2.65 -0.49 -9.30
N ALA A 55 -1.44 -1.02 -9.13
CA ALA A 55 -0.83 -1.19 -7.81
C ALA A 55 -0.27 0.16 -7.38
N THR A 56 -0.57 0.58 -6.15
CA THR A 56 -0.13 1.87 -5.61
C THR A 56 0.81 1.64 -4.44
N LYS A 57 2.02 2.17 -4.54
CA LYS A 57 2.98 2.22 -3.44
C LYS A 57 3.04 3.63 -2.89
N ILE A 58 2.78 3.79 -1.60
CA ILE A 58 2.72 5.09 -0.93
C ILE A 58 3.83 5.14 0.12
N GLN A 59 4.71 6.12 0.00
CA GLN A 59 5.85 6.29 0.91
C GLN A 59 6.02 7.74 1.32
N TYR A 60 6.63 7.99 2.47
CA TYR A 60 7.03 9.32 2.90
C TYR A 60 8.31 9.26 3.74
N GLN A 61 8.93 10.41 3.97
CA GLN A 61 10.18 10.50 4.71
C GLN A 61 10.05 11.55 5.81
N VAL A 62 10.43 11.20 7.04
CA VAL A 62 10.35 12.11 8.20
C VAL A 62 11.66 12.89 8.43
N MET A 63 12.79 12.33 7.98
CA MET A 63 14.11 12.93 8.11
C MET A 63 14.77 12.96 6.73
N GLU A 64 15.36 14.07 6.35
CA GLU A 64 16.10 14.20 5.09
C GLU A 64 17.17 13.10 4.98
N ASN A 65 17.24 12.43 3.82
CA ASN A 65 18.09 11.25 3.56
C ASN A 65 17.86 10.04 4.48
N GLY A 66 16.84 10.08 5.34
CA GLY A 66 16.42 9.00 6.24
C GLY A 66 15.71 7.83 5.53
N PRO A 67 15.30 6.78 6.27
CA PRO A 67 14.53 5.68 5.70
C PRO A 67 13.14 6.15 5.24
N LEU A 68 12.66 5.53 4.16
CA LEU A 68 11.29 5.72 3.68
C LEU A 68 10.35 4.92 4.57
N ILE A 69 9.24 5.54 4.96
CA ILE A 69 8.16 4.90 5.69
C ILE A 69 7.06 4.58 4.69
N GLU A 70 6.73 3.31 4.56
CA GLU A 70 5.65 2.84 3.70
C GLU A 70 4.29 2.91 4.41
N ILE A 71 3.26 3.31 3.66
CA ILE A 71 1.87 3.26 4.09
C ILE A 71 1.18 2.11 3.35
N CYS A 72 0.91 1.02 4.07
CA CYS A 72 0.31 -0.21 3.51
C CYS A 72 -0.83 -0.77 4.38
N SER A 73 -1.20 -0.09 5.47
CA SER A 73 -2.24 -0.52 6.42
C SER A 73 -2.94 0.63 7.10
N TYR A 74 -4.07 0.35 7.75
CA TYR A 74 -4.77 1.33 8.61
C TYR A 74 -3.85 1.94 9.67
N ARG A 75 -2.98 1.13 10.30
CA ARG A 75 -2.07 1.61 11.36
C ARG A 75 -1.02 2.57 10.82
N SER A 76 -0.47 2.31 9.64
CA SER A 76 0.49 3.22 8.99
C SER A 76 -0.17 4.52 8.54
N VAL A 77 -1.42 4.50 8.07
CA VAL A 77 -2.19 5.73 7.77
C VAL A 77 -2.41 6.54 9.03
N TYR A 78 -2.87 5.89 10.11
CA TYR A 78 -3.11 6.56 11.38
C TYR A 78 -1.84 7.21 11.93
N PHE A 79 -0.72 6.50 11.90
CA PHE A 79 0.58 7.05 12.31
C PHE A 79 0.96 8.29 11.48
N TYR A 80 0.84 8.21 10.14
CA TYR A 80 1.09 9.35 9.26
C TYR A 80 0.20 10.56 9.60
N ILE A 81 -1.09 10.34 9.86
CA ILE A 81 -2.01 11.39 10.29
C ILE A 81 -1.54 12.04 11.59
N GLN A 82 -1.08 11.27 12.58
CA GLN A 82 -0.56 11.84 13.83
C GLN A 82 0.67 12.72 13.58
N VAL A 83 1.60 12.27 12.73
CA VAL A 83 2.78 13.05 12.33
C VAL A 83 2.37 14.37 11.67
N LYS A 84 1.43 14.33 10.72
CA LYS A 84 0.92 15.54 10.05
C LYS A 84 0.16 16.49 10.97
N LYS A 85 -0.57 15.97 11.96
CA LYS A 85 -1.27 16.83 12.94
C LYS A 85 -0.30 17.65 13.80
N THR A 86 0.88 17.11 14.07
CA THR A 86 1.91 17.82 14.86
C THR A 86 2.76 18.79 14.05
N GLU A 87 2.62 18.79 12.72
CA GLU A 87 3.44 19.58 11.81
C GLU A 87 2.57 20.57 11.02
N SER A 88 2.70 21.86 11.34
CA SER A 88 1.95 22.94 10.69
C SER A 88 2.38 23.24 9.26
N ASN A 89 3.60 22.86 8.87
CA ASN A 89 4.11 23.12 7.53
C ASN A 89 3.47 22.17 6.51
N LEU A 90 2.76 22.74 5.54
CA LEU A 90 2.11 22.00 4.45
C LEU A 90 3.10 21.17 3.63
N THR A 91 4.31 21.68 3.40
CA THR A 91 5.31 21.04 2.54
C THR A 91 6.08 19.92 3.22
N LYS A 92 5.87 19.71 4.53
CA LYS A 92 6.52 18.64 5.27
C LYS A 92 5.76 17.33 5.12
N PHE A 93 6.54 16.26 4.96
CA PHE A 93 6.11 14.87 4.84
C PHE A 93 5.11 14.65 3.68
N PRO A 94 5.46 15.05 2.45
CA PRO A 94 4.64 14.74 1.29
C PRO A 94 4.54 13.22 1.11
N LEU A 95 3.39 12.76 0.63
CA LEU A 95 3.22 11.38 0.20
C LEU A 95 3.80 11.23 -1.20
N CYS A 96 4.80 10.40 -1.38
CA CYS A 96 5.32 10.01 -2.68
C CYS A 96 4.59 8.74 -3.12
N VAL A 97 4.06 8.76 -4.33
CA VAL A 97 3.16 7.73 -4.86
C VAL A 97 3.72 7.19 -6.16
N ASP A 98 4.07 5.92 -6.14
CA ASP A 98 4.43 5.18 -7.33
C ASP A 98 3.21 4.35 -7.75
N VAL A 99 2.78 4.52 -9.01
CA VAL A 99 1.63 3.82 -9.58
C VAL A 99 2.12 2.89 -10.66
N GLU A 100 2.04 1.59 -10.40
CA GLU A 100 2.45 0.55 -11.34
C GLU A 100 1.21 -0.05 -12.01
N MET A 101 1.25 -0.20 -13.34
CA MET A 101 0.16 -0.86 -14.08
C MET A 101 0.16 -2.35 -13.80
N VAL A 102 -1.00 -2.88 -13.39
CA VAL A 102 -1.21 -4.32 -13.26
C VAL A 102 -1.54 -4.87 -14.63
N VAL A 103 -0.54 -5.46 -15.30
CA VAL A 103 -0.75 -6.17 -16.56
C VAL A 103 -1.25 -7.59 -16.25
N CYS A 104 -2.53 -7.83 -16.47
CA CYS A 104 -3.07 -9.19 -16.50
C CYS A 104 -2.80 -9.77 -17.90
N SER A 105 -1.82 -10.66 -18.07
CA SER A 105 -1.71 -11.41 -19.32
C SER A 105 -2.84 -12.43 -19.40
N GLU A 106 -3.50 -12.52 -20.55
CA GLU A 106 -4.62 -13.45 -20.78
C GLU A 106 -4.18 -14.94 -20.74
N ASP A 107 -2.88 -15.20 -20.76
CA ASP A 107 -2.29 -16.51 -20.60
C ASP A 107 -1.51 -16.60 -19.27
N ASN A 108 -1.93 -17.52 -18.40
CA ASN A 108 -1.42 -17.86 -17.06
C ASN A 108 -1.89 -17.01 -15.86
N ARG A 109 -2.62 -17.69 -14.96
CA ARG A 109 -3.18 -17.22 -13.69
C ARG A 109 -2.10 -16.93 -12.63
N ILE A 110 -1.25 -15.94 -12.83
CA ILE A 110 -0.36 -15.46 -11.76
C ILE A 110 -0.35 -13.93 -11.77
N CYS A 111 -1.08 -13.32 -10.84
CA CYS A 111 -0.88 -11.93 -10.49
C CYS A 111 0.43 -11.85 -9.70
N LEU A 112 1.48 -11.24 -10.28
CA LEU A 112 2.65 -10.84 -9.51
C LEU A 112 2.31 -9.58 -8.71
N GLY A 113 1.63 -9.78 -7.58
CA GLY A 113 1.48 -8.81 -6.52
C GLY A 113 1.64 -9.57 -5.22
N ASN A 114 2.61 -9.18 -4.40
CA ASN A 114 2.92 -9.85 -3.13
C ASN A 114 1.70 -9.83 -2.20
N ALA A 115 0.84 -10.84 -2.31
CA ALA A 115 -0.15 -11.16 -1.30
C ALA A 115 0.59 -11.85 -0.16
N VAL A 116 0.77 -11.13 0.96
CA VAL A 116 1.05 -11.77 2.24
C VAL A 116 -0.23 -12.52 2.64
N THR A 117 -0.35 -13.76 2.21
CA THR A 117 -1.31 -14.71 2.79
C THR A 117 -0.61 -15.41 3.94
N GLY A 118 -1.00 -15.08 5.16
CA GLY A 118 -0.66 -15.90 6.33
C GLY A 118 -1.29 -17.27 6.18
N GLU A 119 -0.45 -18.30 6.03
CA GLU A 119 -0.87 -19.69 6.09
C GLU A 119 -0.90 -20.15 7.55
N ASP A 120 -2.09 -20.22 8.14
CA ASP A 120 -2.34 -21.14 9.25
C ASP A 120 -2.65 -22.51 8.65
N ASN A 121 -1.61 -23.34 8.49
CA ASN A 121 -1.73 -24.76 8.17
C ASN A 121 -1.13 -25.59 9.32
N ILE A 122 -1.99 -26.21 10.12
CA ILE A 122 -1.62 -27.38 10.93
C ILE A 122 -2.50 -28.56 10.51
N GLY A 123 -1.91 -29.44 9.70
CA GLY A 123 -2.00 -30.89 9.81
C GLY A 123 -3.31 -31.60 9.44
N GLN A 124 -3.34 -32.18 8.25
CA GLN A 124 -4.09 -33.43 8.00
C GLN A 124 -3.44 -34.59 8.78
N GLN A 125 -4.25 -35.45 9.40
CA GLN A 125 -3.89 -36.86 9.58
C GLN A 125 -5.03 -37.75 9.06
N GLU A 126 -4.66 -38.54 8.07
CA GLU A 126 -5.43 -39.60 7.44
C GLU A 126 -5.66 -40.76 8.42
N GLY A 127 -6.85 -41.37 8.36
CA GLY A 127 -7.16 -42.60 9.09
C GLY A 127 -8.27 -43.35 8.38
N THR A 128 -7.93 -44.12 7.35
CA THR A 128 -8.89 -45.07 6.74
C THR A 128 -8.24 -46.44 6.55
N ASN A 129 -8.81 -47.39 7.29
CA ASN A 129 -8.43 -48.79 7.49
C ASN A 129 -8.66 -49.67 6.24
N PRO A 130 -7.74 -50.58 5.84
CA PRO A 130 -8.02 -51.58 4.82
C PRO A 130 -8.64 -52.86 5.42
N LYS A 131 -9.89 -53.18 5.05
CA LYS A 131 -10.44 -54.55 5.18
C LYS A 131 -9.94 -55.39 4.00
N ARG A 132 -9.15 -56.43 4.27
CA ARG A 132 -8.93 -57.53 3.31
C ARG A 132 -9.02 -58.87 4.05
N VAL A 133 -9.87 -59.72 3.48
CA VAL A 133 -10.27 -61.06 3.89
C VAL A 133 -9.09 -62.04 3.78
N ALA A 134 -8.97 -62.96 4.74
CA ALA A 134 -8.20 -64.21 4.58
C ALA A 134 -9.02 -65.37 5.14
N GLU A 135 -9.00 -66.46 4.37
CA GLU A 135 -9.62 -67.77 4.57
C GLU A 135 -9.03 -68.52 5.78
N GLU A 136 -9.90 -69.26 6.49
CA GLU A 136 -9.73 -70.68 6.85
C GLU A 136 -11.10 -71.27 7.23
#